data_AF-A0A502FB58-F1
#
_entry.id   AF-A0A502FB58-F1
#
_cell.length_a   1.000
_cell.length_b   1.000
_cell.length_c   1.000
_cell.angle_alpha   90.00
_cell.angle_beta   90.00
_cell.angle_gamma   90.00
#
_symmetry.space_group_name_H-M   'P 1'
#
loop_
_entity.id
_entity.type
_entity.pdbx_description
1 polymer ?
#
loop_
_entity_poly.entity_id
_entity_poly.type
_entity_poly.pdbx_seq_one_letter_code
_entity_poly.pdbx_strand_id
1 'polypeptide(L)'
;MECRFAILISSGEKRVSPTAGVSFPVTAQIALIVYVAIGGVKPHLQIVKADVRTVDGVKKPTLLVKNTGEAHGRLAAFLTGTDAKGIKREFTPSTLPILPGETRMVILDVDTGTDAIERGGAAPTKEAKVYPIAYPLKMTGTMNDSANSFKFDALFDP
;
A
#
# COMPACT_ATOMS: atom_id res chain seq x y z
N MET A 1 -17.71 -16.63 -3.77
CA MET A 1 -17.52 -15.36 -4.52
C MET A 1 -17.60 -14.13 -3.61
N GLU A 2 -16.78 -13.11 -3.90
CA GLU A 2 -16.88 -11.77 -3.31
C GLU A 2 -17.32 -10.74 -4.36
N CYS A 3 -18.23 -9.83 -3.98
CA CYS A 3 -18.66 -8.71 -4.80
C CYS A 3 -18.15 -7.39 -4.22
N ARG A 4 -17.78 -6.43 -5.10
CA ARG A 4 -17.43 -5.07 -4.69
C ARG A 4 -18.33 -4.03 -5.35
N PHE A 5 -18.72 -3.03 -4.59
CA PHE A 5 -19.42 -1.86 -5.12
C PHE A 5 -19.06 -0.61 -4.30
N ALA A 6 -19.32 0.55 -4.88
CA ALA A 6 -19.12 1.84 -4.23
C ALA A 6 -20.47 2.47 -3.91
N ILE A 7 -20.63 2.99 -2.70
CA ILE A 7 -21.72 3.89 -2.32
C ILE A 7 -21.15 5.30 -2.34
N LEU A 8 -21.67 6.15 -3.22
CA LEU A 8 -21.28 7.57 -3.29
C LEU A 8 -22.33 8.40 -2.56
N ILE A 9 -21.89 9.16 -1.57
CA ILE A 9 -22.71 10.10 -0.81
C ILE A 9 -22.27 11.50 -1.22
N SER A 10 -23.16 12.22 -1.90
CA SER A 10 -22.89 13.56 -2.41
C SER A 10 -23.65 14.61 -1.59
N SER A 11 -23.02 15.76 -1.33
CA SER A 11 -23.73 16.93 -0.84
C SER A 11 -24.51 17.61 -1.96
N GLY A 12 -25.48 18.46 -1.61
CA GLY A 12 -25.95 19.48 -2.55
C GLY A 12 -24.84 20.47 -2.90
N GLU A 13 -25.01 21.18 -4.02
CA GLU A 13 -24.13 22.29 -4.40
C GLU A 13 -24.23 23.41 -3.35
N LYS A 14 -23.08 23.89 -2.87
CA LYS A 14 -23.00 25.04 -1.99
C LYS A 14 -22.06 26.08 -2.61
N ARG A 15 -22.54 27.32 -2.71
CA ARG A 15 -21.70 28.45 -3.13
C ARG A 15 -20.88 28.96 -1.96
N VAL A 16 -19.57 29.10 -2.16
CA VAL A 16 -18.65 29.76 -1.22
C VAL A 16 -18.07 31.01 -1.87
N SER A 17 -18.01 32.09 -1.10
CA SER A 17 -17.51 33.39 -1.57
C SER A 17 -16.34 33.82 -0.68
N PRO A 18 -15.10 33.40 -0.98
CA PRO A 18 -13.95 33.70 -0.13
C PRO A 18 -13.53 35.18 -0.17
N THR A 19 -13.97 35.94 -1.17
CA THR A 19 -13.79 37.40 -1.26
C THR A 19 -14.96 38.03 -2.04
N ALA A 20 -15.12 39.35 -1.94
CA ALA A 20 -16.16 40.08 -2.65
C ALA A 20 -16.00 39.95 -4.17
N GLY A 21 -17.09 39.67 -4.87
CA GLY A 21 -17.12 39.52 -6.33
C GLY A 21 -16.70 38.14 -6.85
N VAL A 22 -16.35 37.19 -5.98
CA VAL A 22 -15.95 35.83 -6.38
C VAL A 22 -16.86 34.80 -5.70
N SER A 23 -17.46 33.90 -6.48
CA SER A 23 -18.33 32.83 -5.98
C SER A 23 -18.01 31.51 -6.68
N PHE A 24 -17.70 30.47 -5.91
CA PHE A 24 -17.38 29.13 -6.40
C PHE A 24 -18.48 28.15 -5.99
N PRO A 25 -19.04 27.34 -6.92
CA PRO A 25 -19.84 26.19 -6.55
C PRO A 25 -18.93 25.08 -6.03
N VAL A 26 -19.22 24.56 -4.86
CA VAL A 26 -18.51 23.43 -4.24
C VAL A 26 -19.50 22.31 -3.98
N THR A 27 -19.11 21.09 -4.38
CA THR A 27 -19.83 19.86 -4.07
C THR A 27 -18.86 18.91 -3.39
N ALA A 28 -19.26 18.34 -2.26
CA ALA A 28 -18.50 17.31 -1.57
C ALA A 28 -19.04 15.92 -1.96
N GLN A 29 -18.15 14.94 -2.13
CA GLN A 29 -18.52 13.55 -2.35
C GLN A 29 -17.67 12.64 -1.46
N ILE A 30 -18.32 11.67 -0.83
CA ILE A 30 -17.68 10.61 -0.04
C ILE A 30 -17.97 9.28 -0.72
N ALA A 31 -16.92 8.53 -1.07
CA ALA A 31 -17.04 7.19 -1.63
C ALA A 31 -16.75 6.14 -0.54
N LEU A 32 -17.70 5.25 -0.31
CA LEU A 32 -17.53 4.08 0.55
C LEU A 32 -17.42 2.82 -0.33
N ILE A 33 -16.29 2.11 -0.24
CA ILE A 33 -16.08 0.84 -0.93
C ILE A 33 -16.53 -0.31 -0.03
N VAL A 34 -17.52 -1.07 -0.48
CA VAL A 34 -18.09 -2.20 0.26
C VAL A 34 -17.68 -3.50 -0.43
N TYR A 35 -17.24 -4.46 0.37
CA TYR A 35 -16.94 -5.82 -0.03
C TYR A 35 -17.95 -6.77 0.62
N VAL A 36 -18.64 -7.56 -0.20
CA VAL A 36 -19.61 -8.56 0.27
C VAL A 36 -19.07 -9.93 -0.05
N ALA A 37 -18.65 -10.65 0.99
CA ALA A 37 -18.25 -12.04 0.93
C ALA A 37 -19.48 -12.94 1.09
N ILE A 38 -19.77 -13.78 0.10
CA ILE A 38 -20.84 -14.79 0.18
C ILE A 38 -20.20 -16.15 0.45
N GLY A 39 -20.58 -16.77 1.56
CA GLY A 39 -19.98 -18.02 2.04
C GLY A 39 -18.61 -17.81 2.69
N GLY A 40 -17.80 -18.86 2.73
CA GLY A 40 -16.47 -18.86 3.37
C GLY A 40 -15.33 -18.45 2.45
N VAL A 41 -15.54 -17.49 1.53
CA VAL A 41 -14.48 -17.05 0.61
C VAL A 41 -13.32 -16.40 1.33
N LYS A 42 -12.11 -16.63 0.82
CA LYS A 42 -10.86 -16.15 1.40
C LYS A 42 -9.89 -15.69 0.31
N PRO A 43 -9.01 -14.73 0.61
CA PRO A 43 -7.87 -14.45 -0.25
C PRO A 43 -6.90 -15.62 -0.25
N HIS A 44 -6.07 -15.68 -1.28
CA HIS A 44 -4.90 -16.55 -1.30
C HIS A 44 -3.81 -15.85 -2.11
N LEU A 45 -2.88 -15.21 -1.40
CA LEU A 45 -1.85 -14.38 -2.02
C LEU A 45 -0.56 -15.18 -2.24
N GLN A 46 -0.02 -15.08 -3.44
CA GLN A 46 1.23 -15.73 -3.85
C GLN A 46 2.21 -14.69 -4.38
N ILE A 47 3.45 -14.71 -3.88
CA ILE A 47 4.53 -13.92 -4.46
C ILE A 47 5.03 -14.63 -5.69
N VAL A 48 4.83 -14.01 -6.85
CA VAL A 48 5.24 -14.52 -8.16
C VAL A 48 6.68 -14.10 -8.47
N LYS A 49 7.06 -12.89 -8.08
CA LYS A 49 8.39 -12.34 -8.34
C LYS A 49 8.76 -11.29 -7.30
N ALA A 50 10.03 -11.25 -6.91
CA ALA A 50 10.67 -10.09 -6.28
C ALA A 50 11.58 -9.40 -7.32
N ASP A 51 11.50 -8.08 -7.44
CA ASP A 51 12.15 -7.32 -8.51
C ASP A 51 12.50 -5.89 -8.07
N VAL A 52 13.43 -5.24 -8.75
CA VAL A 52 13.72 -3.82 -8.58
C VAL A 52 13.11 -3.05 -9.75
N ARG A 53 12.26 -2.06 -9.46
CA ARG A 53 11.59 -1.26 -10.49
C ARG A 53 11.78 0.22 -10.26
N THR A 54 11.93 0.97 -11.34
CA THR A 54 11.94 2.44 -11.29
C THR A 54 10.50 2.95 -11.20
N VAL A 55 10.18 3.62 -10.10
CA VAL A 55 8.90 4.30 -9.86
C VAL A 55 9.20 5.74 -9.51
N ASP A 56 8.58 6.69 -10.22
CA ASP A 56 8.83 8.14 -10.08
C ASP A 56 10.33 8.52 -10.16
N GLY A 57 11.07 7.84 -11.05
CA GLY A 57 12.51 8.06 -11.24
C GLY A 57 13.41 7.43 -10.17
N VAL A 58 12.86 6.72 -9.18
CA VAL A 58 13.59 6.08 -8.09
C VAL A 58 13.48 4.56 -8.17
N LYS A 59 14.61 3.85 -8.02
CA LYS A 59 14.63 2.38 -7.94
C LYS A 59 14.06 1.90 -6.61
N LYS A 60 12.91 1.24 -6.63
CA LYS A 60 12.23 0.67 -5.46
C LYS A 60 12.18 -0.87 -5.52
N PRO A 61 12.27 -1.56 -4.37
CA PRO A 61 11.99 -2.99 -4.30
C PRO A 61 10.48 -3.22 -4.49
N THR A 62 10.14 -4.21 -5.30
CA THR A 62 8.76 -4.53 -5.67
C THR A 62 8.50 -6.02 -5.65
N LEU A 63 7.27 -6.39 -5.30
CA LEU A 63 6.77 -7.75 -5.39
C LEU A 63 5.68 -7.81 -6.44
N LEU A 64 5.72 -8.82 -7.30
CA LEU A 64 4.57 -9.19 -8.10
C LEU A 64 3.78 -10.22 -7.32
N VAL A 65 2.56 -9.88 -6.92
CA VAL A 65 1.72 -10.69 -6.04
C VAL A 65 0.44 -11.05 -6.77
N LYS A 66 0.12 -12.35 -6.84
CA LYS A 66 -1.10 -12.86 -7.46
C LYS A 66 -2.07 -13.30 -6.37
N ASN A 67 -3.33 -12.90 -6.49
CA ASN A 67 -4.40 -13.44 -5.67
C ASN A 67 -5.12 -14.55 -6.43
N THR A 68 -4.94 -15.80 -6.01
CA THR A 68 -5.62 -16.96 -6.59
C THR A 68 -6.86 -17.39 -5.78
N GLY A 69 -7.22 -16.63 -4.73
CA GLY A 69 -8.42 -16.84 -3.93
C GLY A 69 -9.67 -16.19 -4.52
N GLU A 70 -10.79 -16.32 -3.81
CA GLU A 70 -12.11 -15.81 -4.22
C GLU A 70 -12.56 -14.54 -3.48
N ALA A 71 -11.73 -14.02 -2.57
CA ALA A 71 -11.93 -12.73 -1.90
C ALA A 71 -10.69 -11.86 -2.04
N HIS A 72 -10.84 -10.54 -1.89
CA HIS A 72 -9.71 -9.62 -1.90
C HIS A 72 -8.77 -9.90 -0.73
N GLY A 73 -7.48 -9.72 -0.98
CA GLY A 73 -6.44 -9.82 0.04
C GLY A 73 -5.76 -8.48 0.25
N ARG A 74 -5.18 -8.28 1.43
CA ARG A 74 -4.24 -7.20 1.71
C ARG A 74 -2.95 -7.83 2.18
N LEU A 75 -1.86 -7.54 1.48
CA LEU A 75 -0.55 -7.97 1.92
C LEU A 75 -0.11 -7.06 3.06
N ALA A 76 0.19 -7.65 4.21
CA ALA A 76 0.86 -6.99 5.31
C ALA A 76 2.21 -7.66 5.53
N ALA A 77 3.21 -6.90 5.96
CA ALA A 77 4.51 -7.45 6.27
C ALA A 77 5.28 -6.60 7.28
N PHE A 78 6.17 -7.26 8.00
CA PHE A 78 7.25 -6.65 8.75
C PHE A 78 8.55 -7.20 8.19
N LEU A 79 9.26 -6.36 7.43
CA LEU A 79 10.45 -6.78 6.68
C LEU A 79 11.64 -5.89 7.04
N THR A 80 12.74 -6.51 7.44
CA THR A 80 14.01 -5.82 7.62
C THR A 80 14.88 -6.07 6.38
N GLY A 81 15.36 -5.01 5.76
CA GLY A 81 16.29 -5.05 4.63
C GLY A 81 17.66 -4.48 4.98
N THR A 82 18.73 -5.12 4.48
CA THR A 82 20.11 -4.61 4.55
C THR A 82 20.60 -4.34 3.13
N ASP A 83 20.99 -3.11 2.87
CA ASP A 83 21.47 -2.66 1.56
C ASP A 83 22.97 -2.93 1.36
N ALA A 84 23.50 -2.68 0.16
CA ALA A 84 24.91 -2.93 -0.17
C ALA A 84 25.92 -2.07 0.62
N LYS A 85 25.45 -1.00 1.26
CA LYS A 85 26.27 -0.16 2.16
C LYS A 85 26.18 -0.65 3.62
N GLY A 86 25.49 -1.76 3.88
CA GLY A 86 25.25 -2.29 5.22
C GLY A 86 24.18 -1.54 5.99
N ILE A 87 23.42 -0.65 5.35
CA ILE A 87 22.38 0.14 6.01
C ILE A 87 21.14 -0.71 6.16
N LYS A 88 20.71 -0.91 7.41
CA LYS A 88 19.47 -1.61 7.75
C LYS A 88 18.28 -0.65 7.72
N ARG A 89 17.16 -1.08 7.15
CA ARG A 89 15.89 -0.33 7.10
C ARG A 89 14.72 -1.30 7.24
N GLU A 90 13.61 -0.81 7.78
CA GLU A 90 12.33 -1.54 7.78
C GLU A 90 11.55 -1.20 6.51
N PHE A 91 10.77 -2.16 6.02
CA PHE A 91 9.98 -2.05 4.81
C PHE A 91 8.56 -2.59 5.02
N THR A 92 7.60 -1.87 4.45
CA THR A 92 6.18 -2.25 4.47
C THR A 92 5.62 -2.27 3.03
N PRO A 93 4.73 -3.21 2.71
CA PRO A 93 4.05 -3.24 1.42
C PRO A 93 2.97 -2.16 1.35
N SER A 94 2.65 -1.71 0.14
CA SER A 94 1.43 -0.93 -0.06
C SER A 94 0.19 -1.74 0.33
N THR A 95 -0.72 -1.11 1.08
CA THR A 95 -1.86 -1.79 1.73
C THR A 95 -3.13 -1.84 0.88
N LEU A 96 -3.01 -1.52 -0.41
CA LEU A 96 -4.13 -1.56 -1.35
C LEU A 96 -4.58 -3.00 -1.58
N PRO A 97 -5.89 -3.24 -1.72
CA PRO A 97 -6.42 -4.58 -1.91
C PRO A 97 -5.96 -5.17 -3.25
N ILE A 98 -5.65 -6.46 -3.25
CA ILE A 98 -5.39 -7.29 -4.43
C ILE A 98 -6.64 -8.13 -4.67
N LEU A 99 -7.33 -7.88 -5.78
CA LEU A 99 -8.62 -8.49 -6.07
C LEU A 99 -8.49 -9.97 -6.47
N PRO A 100 -9.55 -10.77 -6.34
CA PRO A 100 -9.58 -12.14 -6.88
C PRO A 100 -9.13 -12.19 -8.34
N GLY A 101 -8.16 -13.05 -8.65
CA GLY A 101 -7.60 -13.23 -9.99
C GLY A 101 -6.60 -12.14 -10.43
N GLU A 102 -6.45 -11.05 -9.68
CA GLU A 102 -5.50 -9.98 -9.99
C GLU A 102 -4.05 -10.43 -9.74
N THR A 103 -3.15 -9.99 -10.62
CA THR A 103 -1.71 -9.97 -10.35
C THR A 103 -1.28 -8.51 -10.26
N ARG A 104 -0.78 -8.10 -9.10
CA ARG A 104 -0.49 -6.71 -8.76
C ARG A 104 0.99 -6.53 -8.44
N MET A 105 1.57 -5.43 -8.92
CA MET A 105 2.85 -4.96 -8.43
C MET A 105 2.64 -4.21 -7.11
N VAL A 106 3.25 -4.72 -6.05
CA VAL A 106 3.26 -4.15 -4.71
C VAL A 106 4.64 -3.55 -4.47
N ILE A 107 4.68 -2.24 -4.24
CA ILE A 107 5.90 -1.54 -3.86
C ILE A 107 6.15 -1.81 -2.38
N LEU A 108 7.41 -2.07 -2.03
CA LEU A 108 7.88 -2.14 -0.66
C LEU A 108 8.51 -0.78 -0.33
N ASP A 109 7.79 0.03 0.42
CA ASP A 109 8.25 1.35 0.84
C ASP A 109 9.05 1.24 2.14
N VAL A 110 10.01 2.14 2.32
CA VAL A 110 10.76 2.23 3.58
C VAL A 110 9.81 2.73 4.65
N ASP A 111 9.71 1.99 5.75
CA ASP A 111 8.94 2.45 6.91
C ASP A 111 9.72 3.57 7.60
N THR A 112 9.21 4.79 7.47
CA THR A 112 9.74 6.00 8.10
C THR A 112 9.03 6.31 9.43
N GLY A 113 8.12 5.45 9.90
CA GLY A 113 7.29 5.70 11.09
C GLY A 113 6.32 6.87 10.91
N THR A 114 6.03 7.26 9.66
CA THR A 114 5.24 8.46 9.36
C THR A 114 3.75 8.22 9.17
N ASP A 115 3.21 7.03 9.47
CA ASP A 115 1.77 6.83 9.42
C ASP A 115 1.06 7.78 10.38
N ALA A 116 0.27 8.70 9.82
CA ALA A 116 -0.39 9.78 10.56
C ALA A 116 -1.41 9.29 11.59
N ILE A 117 -1.86 8.03 11.42
CA ILE A 117 -2.80 7.35 12.32
C ILE A 117 -2.10 6.97 13.64
N GLU A 118 -0.83 6.58 13.61
CA GLU A 118 -0.08 6.25 14.83
C GLU A 118 0.35 7.50 15.63
N ARG A 119 0.45 8.65 14.97
CA ARG A 119 0.94 9.92 15.57
C ARG A 119 -0.14 10.82 16.17
N GLY A 120 -1.37 10.33 16.31
CA GLY A 120 -2.45 11.08 16.98
C GLY A 120 -2.69 12.49 16.43
N GLY A 121 -2.51 12.70 15.11
CA GLY A 121 -2.78 13.97 14.45
C GLY A 121 -1.67 15.05 14.54
N ALA A 122 -0.47 14.73 15.03
CA ALA A 122 0.65 15.68 14.94
C ALA A 122 1.24 15.73 13.52
N ALA A 123 1.30 16.93 12.93
CA ALA A 123 1.95 17.18 11.65
C ALA A 123 3.40 16.65 11.65
N PRO A 124 3.92 16.11 10.52
CA PRO A 124 5.27 15.60 10.42
C PRO A 124 6.29 16.69 10.72
N THR A 125 6.86 16.65 11.93
CA THR A 125 8.05 17.43 12.28
C THR A 125 9.27 16.64 11.80
N LYS A 126 9.85 17.14 10.71
CA LYS A 126 11.03 16.66 9.96
C LYS A 126 10.69 15.63 8.88
N GLU A 127 10.83 16.07 7.62
CA GLU A 127 11.02 15.17 6.48
C GLU A 127 12.17 14.22 6.81
N ALA A 128 11.84 12.94 7.03
CA ALA A 128 12.86 11.92 7.16
C ALA A 128 13.65 11.91 5.85
N LYS A 129 14.97 12.16 5.93
CA LYS A 129 15.84 12.18 4.75
C LYS A 129 15.94 10.75 4.20
N VAL A 130 15.08 10.41 3.24
CA VAL A 130 15.07 9.08 2.61
C VAL A 130 16.26 8.99 1.67
N TYR A 131 17.33 8.35 2.12
CA TYR A 131 18.48 8.07 1.27
C TYR A 131 18.12 7.01 0.22
N PRO A 132 18.59 7.15 -1.04
CA PRO A 132 18.42 6.11 -2.04
C PRO A 132 18.96 4.76 -1.55
N ILE A 133 18.22 3.69 -1.82
CA ILE A 133 18.63 2.32 -1.50
C ILE A 133 19.81 1.92 -2.39
N ALA A 134 20.90 1.45 -1.78
CA ALA A 134 22.04 0.89 -2.51
C ALA A 134 21.82 -0.62 -2.72
N TYR A 135 21.64 -1.06 -3.97
CA TYR A 135 21.47 -2.47 -4.28
C TYR A 135 22.82 -3.20 -4.42
N PRO A 136 22.89 -4.53 -4.18
CA PRO A 136 21.78 -5.42 -3.82
C PRO A 136 21.20 -5.16 -2.43
N LEU A 137 19.90 -5.39 -2.28
CA LEU A 137 19.17 -5.29 -1.01
C LEU A 137 18.73 -6.69 -0.60
N LYS A 138 19.26 -7.21 0.51
CA LYS A 138 18.80 -8.46 1.10
C LYS A 138 17.70 -8.16 2.11
N MET A 139 16.55 -8.82 2.01
CA MET A 139 15.40 -8.55 2.85
C MET A 139 14.80 -9.84 3.41
N THR A 140 14.52 -9.82 4.71
CA THR A 140 13.96 -10.96 5.44
C THR A 140 12.84 -10.49 6.36
N GLY A 141 11.87 -11.35 6.62
CA GLY A 141 10.84 -11.04 7.59
C GLY A 141 9.66 -11.99 7.54
N THR A 142 8.50 -11.48 7.90
CA THR A 142 7.25 -12.24 7.90
C THR A 142 6.18 -11.45 7.15
N MET A 143 5.43 -12.15 6.31
CA MET A 143 4.29 -11.61 5.57
C MET A 143 3.00 -12.28 6.02
N ASN A 144 1.88 -11.61 5.79
CA ASN A 144 0.54 -12.08 6.09
C ASN A 144 -0.46 -11.63 5.00
N ASP A 145 -1.38 -12.51 4.62
CA ASP A 145 -2.46 -12.26 3.66
C ASP A 145 -3.87 -12.18 4.30
N SER A 146 -3.91 -11.85 5.59
CA SER A 146 -5.07 -11.88 6.52
C SER A 146 -5.51 -13.27 6.98
N ALA A 147 -5.13 -14.34 6.26
CA ALA A 147 -5.50 -15.71 6.63
C ALA A 147 -4.28 -16.55 7.04
N ASN A 148 -3.14 -16.31 6.42
CA ASN A 148 -1.92 -17.09 6.57
C ASN A 148 -0.73 -16.17 6.84
N SER A 149 0.23 -16.66 7.62
CA SER A 149 1.51 -16.00 7.79
C SER A 149 2.64 -16.89 7.28
N PHE A 150 3.59 -16.29 6.57
CA PHE A 150 4.71 -17.02 5.97
C PHE A 150 6.02 -16.22 6.07
N LYS A 151 7.14 -16.95 6.12
CA LYS A 151 8.48 -16.37 6.13
C LYS A 151 8.84 -15.85 4.74
N PHE A 152 9.52 -14.72 4.73
CA PHE A 152 10.02 -14.10 3.51
C PHE A 152 11.54 -13.92 3.61
N ASP A 153 12.25 -14.32 2.56
CA ASP A 153 13.67 -14.04 2.32
C ASP A 153 13.84 -13.81 0.82
N ALA A 154 14.38 -12.66 0.45
CA ALA A 154 14.64 -12.32 -0.94
C ALA A 154 15.86 -11.41 -1.08
N LEU A 155 16.53 -11.54 -2.23
CA LEU A 155 17.57 -10.64 -2.69
C LEU A 155 17.01 -9.80 -3.83
N PHE A 156 17.10 -8.48 -3.70
CA PHE A 156 16.73 -7.54 -4.74
C PHE A 156 18.00 -7.04 -5.40
N ASP A 157 18.20 -7.41 -6.66
CA ASP A 157 19.35 -7.01 -7.49
C ASP A 157 18.80 -6.52 -8.85
N PRO A 158 19.14 -5.29 -9.31
CA PRO A 158 18.60 -4.70 -10.52
C PRO A 158 19.07 -5.34 -11.84
#